data_AF-A0AAV8ZHZ7-F1
#
_entry.id   AF-A0AAV8ZHZ7-F1
#
_cell.length_a   1.000
_cell.length_b   1.000
_cell.length_c   1.000
_cell.angle_alpha   90.00
_cell.angle_beta   90.00
_cell.angle_gamma   90.00
#
_symmetry.space_group_name_H-M   'P 1'
#
loop_
_entity.id
_entity.type
_entity.pdbx_description
1 polymer ?
#
loop_
_entity_poly.entity_id
_entity_poly.type
_entity_poly.pdbx_seq_one_letter_code
_entity_poly.pdbx_strand_id
1 'polypeptide(L)'
;MQIFLVLPIKDPLDEPDFNSIDYINSLFPTEQSLSNIDEVVLKMENKINSIDNEISTVVRGQIAASQDGRQALDEAQKVIKQLFIHIKDIKERAEKSEEMVREITRDIKQLDCAKRNLTLAITTLNHLHMLVGGVDTLKSLTQKDCMEKLLCHCKL
;
A
#
# COMPACT_ATOMS: atom_id res chain seq x y z
N MET A 1 -24.28 1.50 15.65
CA MET A 1 -23.67 1.58 16.99
C MET A 1 -24.56 2.44 17.87
N GLN A 2 -24.96 1.89 19.00
CA GLN A 2 -26.09 2.30 19.82
C GLN A 2 -25.62 3.35 20.84
N ILE A 3 -25.61 4.62 20.45
CA ILE A 3 -25.26 5.75 21.34
C ILE A 3 -26.58 6.39 21.81
N PHE A 4 -27.33 5.69 22.69
CA PHE A 4 -28.43 6.32 23.45
C PHE A 4 -28.87 5.51 24.69
N LEU A 5 -28.05 4.61 25.23
CA LEU A 5 -28.42 3.83 26.42
C LEU A 5 -27.32 3.92 27.46
N VAL A 6 -27.16 5.10 28.07
CA VAL A 6 -26.28 5.26 29.25
C VAL A 6 -27.00 5.97 30.40
N LEU A 7 -28.34 5.90 30.49
CA LEU A 7 -29.04 6.18 31.75
C LEU A 7 -30.35 5.38 31.79
N PRO A 8 -30.44 4.25 32.52
CA PRO A 8 -31.71 3.71 32.91
C PRO A 8 -32.14 4.43 34.19
N ILE A 9 -32.68 5.64 34.06
CA ILE A 9 -33.30 6.31 35.21
C ILE A 9 -34.71 6.69 34.79
N LYS A 10 -35.69 5.88 35.22
CA LYS A 10 -37.06 6.36 35.37
C LYS A 10 -37.09 7.24 36.62
N ASP A 11 -36.36 8.36 36.60
CA ASP A 11 -36.52 9.36 37.64
C ASP A 11 -37.84 10.06 37.32
N PRO A 12 -38.82 10.10 38.23
CA PRO A 12 -40.00 10.95 38.04
C PRO A 12 -39.62 12.41 37.75
N LEU A 13 -38.44 12.87 38.18
CA LEU A 13 -37.91 14.20 37.86
C LEU A 13 -37.45 14.37 36.40
N ASP A 14 -37.21 13.27 35.68
CA ASP A 14 -36.77 13.28 34.26
C ASP A 14 -37.96 13.17 33.29
N GLU A 15 -39.20 13.08 33.79
CA GLU A 15 -40.38 13.00 32.94
C GLU A 15 -40.66 14.34 32.23
N PRO A 16 -40.95 14.33 30.92
CA PRO A 16 -41.21 15.55 30.16
C PRO A 16 -42.45 16.33 30.67
N ASP A 17 -43.39 15.64 31.32
CA ASP A 17 -44.62 16.19 31.89
C ASP A 17 -44.57 16.24 33.44
N PHE A 18 -43.38 16.40 34.03
CA PHE A 18 -43.21 16.40 35.48
C PHE A 18 -44.15 17.38 36.20
N ASN A 19 -45.02 16.85 37.07
CA ASN A 19 -45.89 17.64 37.92
C ASN A 19 -45.35 17.68 39.37
N SER A 20 -44.81 18.84 39.75
CA SER A 20 -44.25 19.06 41.09
C SER A 20 -45.28 18.92 42.20
N ILE A 21 -46.56 19.23 41.95
CA ILE A 21 -47.64 19.12 42.93
C ILE A 21 -47.96 17.64 43.20
N ASP A 22 -48.12 16.85 42.14
CA ASP A 22 -48.40 15.41 42.28
C ASP A 22 -47.21 14.68 42.91
N TYR A 23 -45.98 15.09 42.58
CA TYR A 23 -44.77 14.55 43.17
C TYR A 23 -44.68 14.86 44.67
N ILE A 24 -44.90 16.11 45.08
CA ILE A 24 -44.91 16.50 46.51
C ILE A 24 -46.04 15.79 47.26
N ASN A 25 -47.24 15.69 46.67
CA ASN A 25 -48.37 14.99 47.28
C ASN A 25 -48.14 13.47 47.36
N SER A 26 -47.32 12.89 46.47
CA SER A 26 -46.88 11.49 46.57
C SER A 26 -45.88 11.26 47.70
N LEU A 27 -45.05 12.26 48.01
CA LEU A 27 -44.09 12.24 49.12
C LEU A 27 -44.75 12.52 50.47
N PHE A 28 -45.75 13.39 50.49
CA PHE A 28 -46.47 13.80 51.70
C PHE A 28 -48.00 13.72 51.52
N PRO A 29 -48.61 12.52 51.59
CA PRO A 29 -50.04 12.34 51.33
C PRO A 29 -50.97 12.87 52.44
N THR A 30 -50.42 13.07 53.65
CA THR A 30 -51.18 13.45 54.85
C THR A 30 -50.37 14.42 55.71
N GLU A 31 -51.02 15.25 56.54
CA GLU A 31 -50.31 16.16 57.45
C GLU A 31 -49.35 15.43 58.41
N GLN A 32 -49.66 14.20 58.82
CA GLN A 32 -48.75 13.42 59.68
C GLN A 32 -47.44 13.07 58.98
N SER A 33 -47.42 12.95 57.64
CA SER A 33 -46.19 12.63 56.90
C SER A 33 -45.17 13.78 56.87
N LEU A 34 -45.59 15.01 57.18
CA LEU A 34 -44.71 16.18 57.28
C LEU A 34 -43.68 16.03 58.42
N SER A 35 -43.89 15.14 59.38
CA SER A 35 -42.88 14.82 60.40
C SER A 35 -41.59 14.24 59.82
N ASN A 36 -41.63 13.69 58.61
CA ASN A 36 -40.50 13.03 57.95
C ASN A 36 -39.77 13.95 56.96
N ILE A 37 -40.08 15.25 56.96
CA ILE A 37 -39.54 16.20 55.98
C ILE A 37 -38.01 16.25 56.00
N ASP A 38 -37.40 16.23 57.18
CA ASP A 38 -35.94 16.25 57.33
C ASP A 38 -35.29 15.00 56.70
N GLU A 39 -35.94 13.83 56.80
CA GLU A 39 -35.46 12.60 56.18
C GLU A 39 -35.54 12.67 54.64
N VAL A 40 -36.62 13.25 54.11
CA VAL A 40 -36.80 13.43 52.65
C VAL A 40 -35.80 14.45 52.10
N VAL A 41 -35.58 15.55 52.81
CA VAL A 41 -34.56 16.56 52.46
C VAL A 41 -33.16 15.93 52.45
N LEU A 42 -32.81 15.17 53.49
CA LEU A 42 -31.53 14.47 53.55
C LEU A 42 -31.35 13.46 52.40
N LYS A 43 -32.43 12.74 52.02
CA LYS A 43 -32.42 11.85 50.84
C LYS A 43 -32.18 12.63 49.54
N MET A 44 -32.81 13.79 49.38
CA MET A 44 -32.60 14.65 48.21
C MET A 44 -31.18 15.21 48.16
N GLU A 45 -30.63 15.68 49.27
CA GLU A 45 -29.23 16.15 49.33
C GLU A 45 -28.23 15.04 49.00
N ASN A 46 -28.45 13.83 49.51
CA ASN A 46 -27.63 12.67 49.15
C ASN A 46 -27.75 12.32 47.66
N LYS A 47 -28.95 12.45 47.08
CA LYS A 47 -29.17 12.21 45.65
C LYS A 47 -28.50 13.26 44.77
N ILE A 48 -28.55 14.54 45.16
CA ILE A 48 -27.79 15.63 44.50
C ILE A 48 -26.30 15.31 44.51
N ASN A 49 -25.75 14.97 45.68
CA ASN A 49 -24.34 14.63 45.80
C ASN A 49 -23.96 13.38 44.98
N SER A 50 -24.83 12.37 44.87
CA SER A 50 -24.59 11.20 44.01
C SER A 50 -24.53 11.62 42.54
N ILE A 51 -25.53 12.39 42.09
CA ILE A 51 -25.62 12.86 40.70
C ILE A 51 -24.42 13.73 40.35
N ASP A 52 -23.99 14.64 41.22
CA ASP A 52 -22.81 15.47 40.98
C ASP A 52 -21.52 14.64 40.83
N ASN A 53 -21.37 13.59 41.64
CA ASN A 53 -20.25 12.65 41.51
C ASN A 53 -20.31 11.84 40.21
N GLU A 54 -21.50 11.40 39.79
CA GLU A 54 -21.72 10.72 38.52
C GLU A 54 -21.41 11.64 37.32
N ILE A 55 -21.90 12.88 37.33
CA ILE A 55 -21.60 13.90 36.32
C ILE A 55 -20.10 14.12 36.22
N SER A 56 -19.41 14.34 37.34
CA SER A 56 -17.96 14.54 37.38
C SER A 56 -17.20 13.36 36.77
N THR A 57 -17.65 12.14 37.07
CA THR A 57 -17.07 10.90 36.52
C THR A 57 -17.27 10.80 35.01
N VAL A 58 -18.48 11.05 34.51
CA VAL A 58 -18.81 11.02 33.08
C VAL A 58 -18.03 12.08 32.31
N VAL A 59 -17.97 13.31 32.83
CA VAL A 59 -17.23 14.42 32.18
C VAL A 59 -15.74 14.08 32.05
N ARG A 60 -15.13 13.52 33.10
CA ARG A 60 -13.72 13.09 33.04
C ARG A 60 -13.50 11.95 32.04
N GLY A 61 -14.40 10.97 32.02
CA GLY A 61 -14.37 9.87 31.05
C GLY A 61 -14.48 10.37 29.61
N GLN A 62 -15.37 11.34 29.36
CA GLN A 62 -15.56 11.95 28.05
C GLN A 62 -14.32 12.74 27.58
N ILE A 63 -13.66 13.47 28.49
CA ILE A 63 -12.43 14.21 28.17
C ILE A 63 -11.31 13.24 27.78
N ALA A 64 -11.11 12.17 28.57
CA ALA A 64 -10.10 11.15 28.29
C ALA A 64 -10.36 10.45 26.93
N ALA A 65 -11.59 9.99 26.70
CA ALA A 65 -11.96 9.34 25.44
C ALA A 65 -11.82 10.27 24.22
N SER A 66 -12.13 11.55 24.37
CA SER A 66 -11.95 12.57 23.32
C SER A 66 -10.48 12.80 23.00
N GLN A 67 -9.63 12.86 24.02
CA GLN A 67 -8.18 13.01 23.84
C GLN A 67 -7.57 11.79 23.15
N ASP A 68 -7.93 10.58 23.58
CA ASP A 68 -7.45 9.33 22.97
C ASP A 68 -7.90 9.22 21.51
N GLY A 69 -9.17 9.56 21.22
CA GLY A 69 -9.69 9.57 19.85
C GLY A 69 -8.95 10.56 18.95
N ARG A 70 -8.60 11.74 19.48
CA ARG A 70 -7.82 12.75 18.75
C ARG A 70 -6.39 12.31 18.51
N GLN A 71 -5.75 11.67 19.50
CA GLN A 71 -4.40 11.14 19.35
C GLN A 71 -4.37 10.02 18.30
N ALA A 72 -5.32 9.08 18.34
CA ALA A 72 -5.42 8.00 17.36
C ALA A 72 -5.61 8.55 15.93
N LEU A 73 -6.40 9.61 15.77
CA LEU A 73 -6.59 10.28 14.49
C LEU A 73 -5.30 10.93 13.97
N ASP A 74 -4.57 11.64 14.84
CA ASP A 74 -3.30 12.29 14.49
C ASP A 74 -2.24 11.25 14.10
N GLU A 75 -2.16 10.12 14.81
CA GLU A 75 -1.28 9.00 14.47
C GLU A 75 -1.65 8.38 13.11
N ALA A 76 -2.93 8.10 12.89
CA ALA A 76 -3.41 7.60 11.60
C ALA A 76 -3.07 8.57 10.46
N GLN A 77 -3.24 9.87 10.66
CA GLN A 77 -2.90 10.89 9.66
C GLN A 77 -1.39 10.91 9.35
N LYS A 78 -0.53 10.75 10.37
CA LYS A 78 0.92 10.65 10.17
C LYS A 78 1.30 9.42 9.35
N VAL A 79 0.72 8.26 9.66
CA VAL A 79 0.95 7.01 8.92
C VAL A 79 0.52 7.16 7.46
N ILE A 80 -0.66 7.76 7.20
CA ILE A 80 -1.14 8.01 5.84
C ILE A 80 -0.17 8.91 5.07
N LYS A 81 0.34 9.99 5.69
CA LYS A 81 1.34 10.87 5.06
C LYS A 81 2.63 10.13 4.72
N GLN A 82 3.12 9.28 5.62
CA GLN A 82 4.30 8.45 5.37
C GLN A 82 4.05 7.46 4.23
N LEU A 83 2.86 6.84 4.18
CA LEU A 83 2.49 5.93 3.10
C LEU A 83 2.52 6.63 1.73
N PHE A 84 2.02 7.86 1.62
CA PHE A 84 2.12 8.63 0.37
C PHE A 84 3.57 8.89 -0.06
N ILE A 85 4.46 9.17 0.88
CA ILE A 85 5.89 9.33 0.60
C ILE A 85 6.48 8.01 0.08
N HIS A 86 6.19 6.90 0.75
CA HIS A 86 6.67 5.58 0.32
C HIS A 86 6.15 5.17 -1.06
N ILE A 87 4.86 5.39 -1.34
CA ILE A 87 4.29 5.11 -2.67
C ILE A 87 4.99 5.95 -3.74
N LYS A 88 5.26 7.23 -3.46
CA LYS A 88 5.98 8.10 -4.39
C LYS A 88 7.41 7.62 -4.64
N ASP A 89 8.13 7.23 -3.60
CA ASP A 89 9.50 6.67 -3.72
C ASP A 89 9.51 5.38 -4.53
N ILE A 90 8.59 4.45 -4.24
CA ILE A 90 8.45 3.19 -4.99
C ILE A 90 8.19 3.48 -6.47
N LYS A 91 7.29 4.42 -6.78
CA LYS A 91 7.00 4.83 -8.16
C LYS A 91 8.24 5.37 -8.86
N GLU A 92 8.96 6.30 -8.25
CA GLU A 92 10.16 6.90 -8.84
C GLU A 92 11.27 5.85 -9.07
N ARG A 93 11.44 4.91 -8.13
CA ARG A 93 12.38 3.80 -8.28
C ARG A 93 11.96 2.84 -9.38
N ALA A 94 10.68 2.55 -9.52
CA ALA A 94 10.15 1.70 -10.58
C ALA A 94 10.37 2.33 -11.96
N GLU A 95 10.11 3.64 -12.11
CA GLU A 95 10.36 4.38 -13.35
C GLU A 95 11.84 4.34 -13.76
N LYS A 96 12.76 4.58 -12.81
CA LYS A 96 14.21 4.46 -13.05
C LYS A 96 14.62 3.04 -13.44
N SER A 97 14.04 2.04 -12.77
CA SER A 97 14.31 0.63 -13.08
C SER A 97 13.80 0.25 -14.47
N GLU A 98 12.63 0.73 -14.87
CA GLU A 98 12.06 0.51 -16.20
C GLU A 98 12.94 1.15 -17.28
N GLU A 99 13.40 2.38 -17.06
CA GLU A 99 14.32 3.06 -17.97
C GLU A 99 15.62 2.28 -18.15
N MET A 100 16.24 1.84 -17.06
CA MET A 100 17.46 1.04 -17.10
C MET A 100 17.26 -0.27 -17.88
N VAL A 101 16.17 -1.01 -17.62
CA VAL A 101 15.86 -2.26 -18.33
C VAL A 101 15.62 -2.01 -19.82
N ARG A 102 14.97 -0.91 -20.17
CA ARG A 102 14.73 -0.51 -21.56
C ARG A 102 16.03 -0.21 -22.29
N GLU A 103 16.98 0.47 -21.65
CA GLU A 103 18.32 0.70 -22.20
C GLU A 103 19.09 -0.60 -22.38
N ILE A 104 19.14 -1.46 -21.36
CA ILE A 104 19.79 -2.78 -21.44
C ILE A 104 19.21 -3.59 -22.60
N THR A 105 17.88 -3.61 -22.75
CA THR A 105 17.20 -4.35 -23.81
C THR A 105 17.51 -3.77 -25.20
N ARG A 106 17.65 -2.44 -25.30
CA ARG A 106 18.08 -1.78 -26.54
C ARG A 106 19.50 -2.21 -26.92
N ASP A 107 20.41 -2.22 -25.96
CA ASP A 107 21.81 -2.55 -26.19
C ASP A 107 21.99 -4.04 -26.53
N ILE A 108 21.23 -4.95 -25.89
CA ILE A 108 21.16 -6.36 -26.26
C ILE A 108 20.73 -6.52 -27.72
N LYS A 109 19.68 -5.81 -28.17
CA LYS A 109 19.24 -5.87 -29.57
C LYS A 109 20.32 -5.40 -30.55
N GLN A 110 21.06 -4.35 -30.20
CA GLN A 110 22.16 -3.86 -31.03
C GLN A 110 23.30 -4.89 -31.09
N LEU A 111 23.63 -5.51 -29.97
CA LEU A 111 24.66 -6.55 -29.89
C LEU A 111 24.28 -7.79 -30.71
N ASP A 112 23.01 -8.21 -30.67
CA ASP A 112 22.51 -9.32 -31.49
C ASP A 112 22.61 -9.03 -32.99
N CYS A 113 22.26 -7.81 -33.41
CA CYS A 113 22.44 -7.37 -34.79
C CYS A 113 23.92 -7.43 -35.21
N ALA A 114 24.82 -6.92 -34.37
CA ALA A 114 26.26 -6.96 -34.64
C ALA A 114 26.78 -8.40 -34.74
N LYS A 115 26.39 -9.27 -33.79
CA LYS A 115 26.75 -10.69 -33.78
C LYS A 115 26.27 -11.41 -35.05
N ARG A 116 25.05 -11.14 -35.50
CA ARG A 116 24.51 -11.70 -36.74
C ARG A 116 25.32 -11.24 -37.95
N ASN A 117 25.60 -9.94 -38.06
CA ASN A 117 26.40 -9.39 -39.15
C ASN A 117 27.81 -10.00 -39.19
N LEU A 118 28.46 -10.15 -38.03
CA LEU A 118 29.77 -10.79 -37.92
C LEU A 118 29.72 -12.27 -38.33
N THR A 119 28.69 -13.00 -37.91
CA THR A 119 28.50 -14.41 -38.30
C THR A 119 28.34 -14.57 -39.81
N LEU A 120 27.57 -13.67 -40.44
CA LEU A 120 27.40 -13.64 -41.89
C LEU A 120 28.72 -13.30 -42.61
N ALA A 121 29.47 -12.33 -42.09
CA ALA A 121 30.77 -11.95 -42.65
C ALA A 121 31.77 -13.11 -42.59
N ILE A 122 31.87 -13.81 -41.46
CA ILE A 122 32.73 -15.00 -41.29
C ILE A 122 32.31 -16.12 -42.25
N THR A 123 31.01 -16.40 -42.35
CA THR A 123 30.48 -17.44 -43.25
C THR A 123 30.81 -17.12 -44.71
N THR A 124 30.63 -15.86 -45.11
CA THR A 124 30.96 -15.41 -46.46
C THR A 124 32.46 -15.52 -46.74
N LEU A 125 33.29 -15.15 -45.78
CA LEU A 125 34.74 -15.27 -45.90
C LEU A 125 35.19 -16.73 -46.03
N ASN A 126 34.58 -17.65 -45.27
CA ASN A 126 34.85 -19.08 -45.39
C ASN A 126 34.49 -19.61 -46.78
N HIS A 127 33.35 -19.20 -47.34
CA HIS A 127 32.98 -19.57 -48.71
C HIS A 127 33.98 -19.02 -49.73
N LEU A 128 34.43 -17.77 -49.58
CA LEU A 128 35.46 -17.19 -50.44
C LEU A 128 36.79 -17.96 -50.34
N HIS A 129 37.22 -18.31 -49.13
CA HIS A 129 38.42 -19.12 -48.93
C HIS A 129 38.33 -20.49 -49.64
N MET A 130 37.18 -21.17 -49.53
CA MET A 130 36.93 -22.42 -50.24
C MET A 130 37.01 -22.25 -51.77
N LEU A 131 36.42 -21.18 -52.31
CA LEU A 131 36.45 -20.90 -53.75
C LEU A 131 37.87 -20.66 -54.26
N VAL A 132 38.67 -19.85 -53.55
CA VAL A 132 40.07 -19.58 -53.91
C VAL A 132 40.88 -20.88 -53.91
N GLY A 133 40.77 -21.70 -52.87
CA GLY A 133 41.45 -23.00 -52.82
C GLY A 133 41.03 -23.95 -53.96
N GLY A 134 39.76 -23.92 -54.37
CA GLY A 134 39.26 -24.65 -55.53
C GLY A 134 39.89 -24.19 -56.85
N VAL A 135 39.99 -22.86 -57.06
CA VAL A 135 40.65 -22.28 -58.24
C VAL A 135 42.13 -22.64 -58.28
N ASP A 136 42.83 -22.58 -57.15
CA ASP A 136 44.25 -22.95 -57.07
C ASP A 136 44.46 -24.44 -57.40
N THR A 137 43.56 -25.31 -56.91
CA THR A 137 43.57 -26.74 -57.22
C THR A 137 43.38 -26.98 -58.72
N LEU A 138 42.38 -26.34 -59.34
CA LEU A 138 42.09 -26.48 -60.76
C LEU A 138 43.25 -25.97 -61.64
N LYS A 139 43.89 -24.87 -61.21
CA LYS A 139 45.08 -24.31 -61.87
C LYS A 139 46.26 -25.29 -61.81
N SER A 140 46.47 -25.94 -60.66
CA SER A 140 47.52 -26.94 -60.49
C SER A 140 47.31 -28.17 -61.39
N LEU A 141 46.07 -28.69 -61.46
CA LEU A 141 45.72 -29.81 -62.33
C LEU A 141 45.93 -29.47 -63.81
N THR A 142 45.44 -28.30 -64.25
CA THR A 142 45.61 -27.84 -65.64
C THR A 142 47.09 -27.67 -66.01
N GLN A 143 47.91 -27.15 -65.10
CA GLN A 143 49.36 -27.02 -65.32
C GLN A 143 50.05 -28.38 -65.44
N LYS A 144 49.67 -29.36 -64.61
CA LYS A 144 50.19 -30.73 -64.68
C LYS A 144 49.81 -31.41 -66.00
N ASP A 145 48.54 -31.35 -66.39
CA ASP A 145 48.06 -31.94 -67.65
C ASP A 145 48.77 -31.32 -68.87
N CYS A 146 49.04 -30.02 -68.85
CA CYS A 146 49.79 -29.34 -69.91
C CYS A 146 51.24 -29.82 -69.98
N MET A 147 51.90 -29.95 -68.82
CA MET A 147 53.27 -30.48 -68.72
C MET A 147 53.35 -31.92 -69.22
N GLU A 148 52.40 -32.79 -68.86
CA GLU A 148 52.36 -34.17 -69.34
C GLU A 148 52.16 -34.26 -70.86
N LYS A 149 51.28 -33.43 -71.43
CA LYS A 149 51.09 -33.36 -72.90
C LYS A 149 52.35 -32.90 -73.63
N LEU A 150 53.04 -31.89 -73.13
CA LEU A 150 54.33 -31.43 -73.68
C LEU A 150 55.40 -32.53 -73.60
N LEU A 151 55.47 -33.25 -72.49
CA LEU A 151 56.42 -34.36 -72.32
C LEU A 151 56.13 -35.52 -73.28
N CYS A 152 54.85 -35.76 -73.58
CA CYS A 152 54.41 -36.73 -74.58
C CYS A 152 54.79 -36.29 -76.01
N HIS A 153 54.61 -35.00 -76.32
CA HIS A 153 54.93 -34.45 -77.64
C HIS A 153 56.44 -34.35 -77.92
N CYS A 154 57.28 -34.17 -76.90
CA CYS A 154 58.75 -34.22 -77.04
C CYS A 154 59.34 -35.64 -77.07
N LYS A 155 58.53 -36.68 -76.83
CA LYS A 155 58.93 -38.11 -76.87
C LYS A 155 58.56 -38.81 -78.19
N LEU A 156 57.84 -38.13 -79.09
CA LEU A 156 57.68 -38.51 -80.51
C LEU A 156 58.68 -37.73 -81.37
#